data_AF-A0A2D4ZFN0-F1
#
_entry.id   AF-A0A2D4ZFN0-F1
#
_cell.length_a   1.000
_cell.length_b   1.000
_cell.length_c   1.000
_cell.angle_alpha   90.00
_cell.angle_beta   90.00
_cell.angle_gamma   90.00
#
_symmetry.space_group_name_H-M   'P 1'
#
loop_
_entity.id
_entity.type
_entity.pdbx_description
1 polymer ?
#
loop_
_entity_poly.entity_id
_entity_poly.type
_entity_poly.pdbx_seq_one_letter_code
_entity_poly.pdbx_strand_id
1 'polypeptide(L)'
;MKLVITYLVVMLALIALSFLGLEQFGLPESLASSELALRCALISMLGGILYCLRSVYLNRCVHDRWTKSWEIWYYLRPITSFICGIVAYIFLKAGLVVLDASQNTDAGNFGYYAFAFFAGLNVDKFVAKIEEIGKSLFGIEKTRNAKLSDDNKEDK
;
A
#
# COMPACT_ATOMS: atom_id res chain seq x y z
N MET A 1 2.15 10.65 19.74
CA MET A 1 2.15 11.68 18.67
C MET A 1 3.55 11.97 18.14
N LYS A 2 4.48 12.57 18.93
CA LYS A 2 5.84 12.88 18.45
C LYS A 2 6.55 11.63 17.90
N LEU A 3 6.45 10.52 18.62
CA LEU A 3 6.98 9.21 18.18
C LEU A 3 6.39 8.75 16.84
N VAL A 4 5.08 8.90 16.64
CA VAL A 4 4.41 8.55 15.37
C VAL A 4 4.97 9.39 14.22
N ILE A 5 5.07 10.71 14.41
CA ILE A 5 5.59 11.61 13.36
C ILE A 5 7.05 11.27 13.05
N THR A 6 7.89 11.12 14.08
CA THR A 6 9.30 10.73 13.91
C THR A 6 9.42 9.41 13.17
N TYR A 7 8.62 8.41 13.53
CA TYR A 7 8.58 7.12 12.85
C TYR A 7 8.20 7.26 11.36
N LEU A 8 7.15 8.02 11.03
CA LEU A 8 6.71 8.22 9.65
C LEU A 8 7.78 8.94 8.81
N VAL A 9 8.46 9.94 9.38
CA VAL A 9 9.55 10.65 8.72
C VAL A 9 10.77 9.74 8.53
N VAL A 10 11.13 8.95 9.53
CA VAL A 10 12.21 7.95 9.41
C VAL A 10 11.88 6.92 8.32
N MET A 11 10.65 6.41 8.30
CA MET A 11 10.21 5.48 7.24
C MET A 11 10.27 6.12 5.85
N LEU A 12 9.86 7.38 5.71
CA LEU A 12 9.98 8.11 4.44
C LEU A 12 11.44 8.25 3.99
N ALA A 13 12.34 8.58 4.92
CA ALA A 13 13.77 8.66 4.65
C ALA A 13 14.35 7.29 4.24
N LEU A 14 13.96 6.21 4.93
CA LEU A 14 14.37 4.85 4.58
C LEU A 14 13.89 4.45 3.18
N ILE A 15 12.66 4.81 2.79
CA ILE A 15 12.16 4.59 1.42
C ILE A 15 13.02 5.35 0.41
N ALA A 16 13.28 6.64 0.65
CA ALA A 16 14.10 7.45 -0.25
C ALA A 16 15.53 6.88 -0.38
N LEU A 17 16.16 6.50 0.73
CA LEU A 17 17.47 5.85 0.73
C LEU A 17 17.45 4.50 0.01
N SER A 18 16.38 3.71 0.16
CA SER A 18 16.22 2.44 -0.56
C SER A 18 16.15 2.66 -2.07
N PHE A 19 15.41 3.67 -2.54
CA PHE A 19 15.37 4.02 -3.96
C PHE A 19 16.74 4.47 -4.48
N LEU A 20 17.42 5.36 -3.76
CA LEU A 20 18.76 5.81 -4.15
C LEU A 20 19.75 4.65 -4.19
N GLY A 21 19.70 3.74 -3.21
CA GLY A 21 20.54 2.55 -3.18
C GLY A 21 20.26 1.60 -4.34
N LEU A 22 18.98 1.39 -4.70
CA LEU A 22 18.60 0.57 -5.85
C LEU A 22 19.07 1.19 -7.17
N GLU A 23 18.99 2.51 -7.34
CA GLU A 23 19.49 3.19 -8.54
C GLU A 23 21.02 3.15 -8.64
N GLN A 24 21.72 3.27 -7.51
CA GLN A 24 23.18 3.36 -7.52
C GLN A 24 23.88 2.00 -7.58
N PHE A 25 23.35 1.00 -6.87
CA PHE A 25 24.02 -0.30 -6.70
C PHE A 25 23.27 -1.47 -7.35
N GLY A 26 21.99 -1.29 -7.69
CA GLY A 26 21.12 -2.38 -8.12
C GLY A 26 20.91 -3.44 -7.04
N LEU A 27 20.21 -4.52 -7.40
CA LEU A 27 20.17 -5.74 -6.59
C LEU A 27 21.23 -6.74 -7.07
N PRO A 28 21.75 -7.61 -6.18
CA PRO A 28 22.54 -8.76 -6.58
C PRO A 28 21.80 -9.61 -7.62
N GLU A 29 22.51 -10.27 -8.54
CA GLU A 29 21.91 -11.03 -9.66
C GLU A 29 20.87 -12.06 -9.18
N SER A 30 21.06 -12.66 -8.01
CA SER A 30 20.12 -13.61 -7.40
C SER A 30 18.75 -13.01 -7.06
N LEU A 31 18.68 -11.69 -6.81
CA LEU A 31 17.47 -10.96 -6.46
C LEU A 31 17.01 -9.97 -7.53
N ALA A 32 17.71 -9.85 -8.67
CA ALA A 32 17.32 -8.94 -9.75
C ALA A 32 15.87 -9.18 -10.22
N SER A 33 15.41 -10.43 -10.21
CA SER A 33 14.03 -10.80 -10.58
C SER A 33 12.94 -10.23 -9.66
N SER A 34 13.27 -9.89 -8.40
CA SER A 34 12.34 -9.35 -7.42
C SER A 34 12.41 -7.82 -7.29
N GLU A 35 13.27 -7.15 -8.08
CA GLU A 35 13.46 -5.70 -8.01
C GLU A 35 12.15 -4.94 -8.22
N LEU A 36 11.39 -5.31 -9.25
CA LEU A 36 10.11 -4.66 -9.56
C LEU A 36 9.09 -4.84 -8.41
N ALA A 37 9.07 -6.02 -7.78
CA ALA A 37 8.22 -6.29 -6.63
C ALA A 37 8.60 -5.42 -5.43
N LEU A 38 9.90 -5.28 -5.16
CA LEU A 38 10.41 -4.44 -4.09
C LEU A 38 10.08 -2.97 -4.32
N ARG A 39 10.28 -2.47 -5.55
CA ARG A 39 9.91 -1.09 -5.93
C ARG A 39 8.41 -0.85 -5.75
N CYS A 40 7.56 -1.79 -6.15
CA CYS A 40 6.11 -1.70 -5.90
C CYS A 40 5.78 -1.67 -4.40
N ALA A 41 6.44 -2.50 -3.59
CA ALA A 41 6.26 -2.53 -2.15
C ALA A 41 6.63 -1.18 -1.49
N LEU A 42 7.76 -0.59 -1.90
CA LEU A 42 8.22 0.72 -1.44
C LEU A 42 7.27 1.86 -1.86
N ILE A 43 6.79 1.86 -3.11
CA ILE A 43 5.81 2.83 -3.61
C ILE A 43 4.46 2.70 -2.86
N SER A 44 4.01 1.48 -2.60
CA SER A 44 2.80 1.25 -1.82
C SER A 44 2.95 1.73 -0.38
N MET A 45 4.10 1.45 0.25
CA MET A 45 4.42 1.96 1.57
C MET A 45 4.41 3.50 1.61
N LEU A 46 4.92 4.17 0.57
CA LEU A 46 4.85 5.62 0.43
C LEU A 46 3.39 6.13 0.42
N GLY A 47 2.48 5.46 -0.29
CA GLY A 47 1.04 5.75 -0.26
C GLY A 47 0.45 5.62 1.15
N GLY A 48 0.84 4.58 1.88
CA GLY A 48 0.44 4.38 3.28
C GLY A 48 0.94 5.47 4.22
N ILE A 49 2.19 5.91 4.05
CA ILE A 49 2.78 7.01 4.82
C ILE A 49 2.06 8.32 4.51
N LEU A 50 1.77 8.62 3.23
CA LEU A 50 1.01 9.81 2.85
C LEU A 50 -0.36 9.84 3.53
N TYR A 51 -1.05 8.71 3.55
CA TYR A 51 -2.33 8.57 4.22
C TYR A 51 -2.20 8.82 5.74
N CYS A 52 -1.19 8.24 6.39
CA CYS A 52 -0.91 8.48 7.80
C CYS A 52 -0.59 9.95 8.10
N LEU A 53 0.26 10.60 7.31
CA LEU A 53 0.61 12.01 7.48
C LEU A 53 -0.61 12.90 7.31
N ARG A 54 -1.45 12.64 6.30
CA ARG A 54 -2.73 13.34 6.13
C ARG A 54 -3.64 13.16 7.34
N SER A 55 -3.72 11.94 7.88
CA SER A 55 -4.52 11.64 9.06
C SER A 55 -3.99 12.34 10.31
N VAL A 56 -2.66 12.42 10.50
CA VAL A 56 -2.04 13.24 11.56
C VAL A 56 -2.43 14.70 11.39
N TYR A 57 -2.27 15.27 10.18
CA TYR A 57 -2.62 16.65 9.89
C TYR A 57 -4.09 16.96 10.22
N LEU A 58 -5.04 16.13 9.76
CA LEU A 58 -6.46 16.35 10.02
C LEU A 58 -6.83 16.18 11.50
N ASN A 59 -6.44 15.06 12.09
CA ASN A 59 -6.87 14.72 13.45
C ASN A 59 -6.17 15.57 14.52
N ARG A 60 -4.94 16.02 14.26
CA ARG A 60 -4.20 16.85 15.20
C ARG A 60 -4.32 18.34 14.90
N CYS A 61 -4.05 18.77 13.67
CA CYS A 61 -3.94 20.21 13.37
C CYS A 61 -5.28 20.86 13.08
N VAL A 62 -6.23 20.14 12.48
CA VAL A 62 -7.52 20.72 12.07
C VAL A 62 -8.61 20.49 13.11
N HIS A 63 -8.76 19.27 13.60
CA HIS A 63 -9.88 18.89 14.49
C HIS A 63 -9.51 18.77 15.97
N ASP A 64 -8.22 18.69 16.29
CA ASP A 64 -7.66 18.47 17.65
C ASP A 64 -8.30 17.31 18.43
N ARG A 65 -8.47 16.15 17.78
CA ARG A 65 -9.07 14.93 18.36
C ARG A 65 -8.07 13.78 18.48
N TRP A 66 -6.79 14.09 18.67
CA TRP A 66 -5.75 13.07 18.77
C TRP A 66 -5.92 12.19 20.02
N THR A 67 -5.90 10.88 19.83
CA THR A 67 -6.03 9.90 20.92
C THR A 67 -4.91 8.86 20.85
N LYS A 68 -4.36 8.48 22.01
CA LYS A 68 -3.21 7.56 22.09
C LYS A 68 -3.51 6.14 21.63
N SER A 69 -4.75 5.68 21.78
CA SER A 69 -5.19 4.34 21.35
C SER A 69 -5.04 4.13 19.84
N TRP A 70 -5.15 5.20 19.05
CA TRP A 70 -5.01 5.14 17.59
C TRP A 70 -3.55 5.14 17.12
N GLU A 71 -2.57 5.36 18.01
CA GLU A 71 -1.16 5.40 17.62
C GLU A 71 -0.69 4.07 17.02
N ILE A 72 -1.19 2.93 17.52
CA ILE A 72 -0.83 1.61 16.99
C ILE A 72 -1.20 1.45 15.52
N TRP A 73 -2.32 2.04 15.10
CA TRP A 73 -2.79 2.01 13.72
C TRP A 73 -1.83 2.74 12.79
N TYR A 74 -1.26 3.88 13.22
CA TYR A 74 -0.28 4.62 12.43
C TYR A 74 1.04 3.86 12.23
N TYR A 75 1.43 2.99 13.18
CA TYR A 75 2.62 2.14 13.03
C TYR A 75 2.37 0.94 12.12
N LEU A 76 1.18 0.33 12.19
CA LEU A 76 0.84 -0.84 11.36
C LEU A 76 0.51 -0.47 9.92
N ARG A 77 0.01 0.75 9.67
CA ARG A 77 -0.47 1.15 8.33
C ARG A 77 0.64 1.17 7.27
N PRO A 78 1.86 1.70 7.50
CA PRO A 78 2.94 1.59 6.51
C PRO A 78 3.35 0.14 6.22
N ILE A 79 3.38 -0.73 7.23
CA ILE A 79 3.74 -2.15 7.08
C ILE A 79 2.70 -2.89 6.23
N THR A 80 1.42 -2.72 6.55
CA THR A 80 0.31 -3.31 5.77
C THR A 80 0.28 -2.77 4.34
N SER A 81 0.59 -1.49 4.15
CA SER A 81 0.72 -0.87 2.82
C SER A 81 1.88 -1.49 2.03
N PHE A 82 3.04 -1.72 2.65
CA PHE A 82 4.16 -2.40 2.00
C PHE A 82 3.76 -3.78 1.46
N ILE A 83 3.08 -4.58 2.28
CA ILE A 83 2.55 -5.91 1.87
C ILE A 83 1.58 -5.78 0.70
N CYS A 84 0.68 -4.80 0.74
CA CYS A 84 -0.27 -4.55 -0.36
C CYS A 84 0.44 -4.26 -1.69
N GLY A 85 1.60 -3.61 -1.67
CA GLY A 85 2.38 -3.35 -2.88
C GLY A 85 2.95 -4.62 -3.51
N ILE A 86 3.38 -5.58 -2.70
CA ILE A 86 3.82 -6.91 -3.17
C ILE A 86 2.64 -7.65 -3.80
N VAL A 87 1.48 -7.63 -3.14
CA VAL A 87 0.26 -8.27 -3.67
C VAL A 87 -0.19 -7.60 -4.97
N ALA A 88 -0.15 -6.27 -5.04
CA ALA A 88 -0.46 -5.52 -6.26
C ALA A 88 0.45 -5.91 -7.43
N TYR A 89 1.75 -6.07 -7.18
CA TYR A 89 2.71 -6.59 -8.16
C TYR A 89 2.33 -8.00 -8.64
N ILE A 90 2.00 -8.91 -7.73
CA ILE A 90 1.63 -10.30 -8.07
C ILE A 90 0.37 -10.29 -8.96
N PHE A 91 -0.63 -9.48 -8.64
CA PHE A 91 -1.90 -9.43 -9.38
C PHE A 91 -1.71 -8.91 -10.81
N LEU A 92 -0.90 -7.86 -10.97
CA LEU A 92 -0.55 -7.35 -12.30
C LEU A 92 0.29 -8.35 -13.09
N LYS A 93 1.32 -8.92 -12.47
CA LYS A 93 2.21 -9.89 -13.13
C LYS A 93 1.50 -11.19 -13.50
N ALA A 94 0.51 -11.61 -12.71
CA ALA A 94 -0.35 -12.76 -12.99
C ALA A 94 -1.45 -12.46 -14.03
N GLY A 95 -1.60 -11.21 -14.48
CA GLY A 95 -2.65 -10.82 -15.43
C GLY A 95 -4.06 -10.78 -14.86
N LEU A 96 -4.21 -10.83 -13.52
CA LEU A 96 -5.50 -10.73 -12.84
C LEU A 96 -6.10 -9.32 -12.90
N VAL A 97 -5.24 -8.32 -13.10
CA VAL A 97 -5.61 -6.92 -13.32
C VAL A 97 -4.87 -6.43 -14.55
N VAL A 98 -5.62 -5.94 -15.55
CA VAL A 98 -5.05 -5.37 -16.77
C VAL A 98 -5.12 -3.86 -16.66
N LEU A 99 -3.97 -3.20 -16.84
CA LEU A 99 -3.90 -1.75 -16.90
C LEU A 99 -4.10 -1.32 -18.36
N ASP A 100 -5.17 -0.59 -18.63
CA ASP A 100 -5.48 -0.01 -19.94
C ASP A 100 -4.67 1.27 -20.20
N ALA A 101 -3.38 1.22 -19.87
CA ALA A 101 -2.46 2.27 -20.28
C ALA A 101 -2.05 1.94 -21.72
N SER A 102 -2.54 2.73 -22.67
CA SER A 102 -2.09 2.71 -24.06
C SER A 102 -0.57 2.58 -24.07
N GLN A 103 -0.09 1.40 -24.46
CA GLN A 103 1.29 0.98 -24.37
C GLN A 103 2.13 1.77 -25.38
N ASN A 104 2.41 3.04 -25.09
CA ASN A 104 3.63 3.64 -25.59
C ASN A 104 4.75 2.80 -25.01
N THR A 105 5.55 2.19 -25.87
CA THR A 105 6.65 1.27 -25.52
C THR A 105 7.67 1.88 -24.54
N ASP A 106 7.63 3.20 -24.32
CA ASP A 106 8.45 3.95 -23.36
C ASP A 106 7.81 4.13 -21.96
N ALA A 107 6.56 3.70 -21.75
CA ALA A 107 5.86 3.92 -20.47
C ALA A 107 6.38 3.05 -19.31
N GLY A 108 7.27 2.08 -19.58
CA GLY A 108 8.00 1.32 -18.57
C GLY A 108 7.14 0.70 -17.47
N ASN A 109 7.65 0.68 -16.24
CA ASN A 109 7.00 0.07 -15.07
C ASN A 109 6.03 1.03 -14.33
N PHE A 110 5.70 2.20 -14.88
CA PHE A 110 4.89 3.20 -14.18
C PHE A 110 3.46 2.73 -13.86
N GLY A 111 2.88 1.87 -14.70
CA GLY A 111 1.59 1.25 -14.40
C GLY A 111 1.61 0.40 -13.12
N TYR A 112 2.67 -0.38 -12.93
CA TYR A 112 2.87 -1.16 -11.71
C TYR A 112 2.99 -0.26 -10.48
N TYR A 113 3.76 0.83 -10.59
CA TYR A 113 3.94 1.78 -9.49
C TYR A 113 2.66 2.51 -9.14
N ALA A 114 1.89 2.97 -10.13
CA ALA A 114 0.62 3.66 -9.90
C ALA A 114 -0.39 2.74 -9.18
N PHE A 115 -0.54 1.51 -9.65
CA PHE A 115 -1.44 0.55 -9.01
C PHE A 115 -0.99 0.20 -7.59
N ALA A 116 0.31 -0.05 -7.38
CA ALA A 116 0.88 -0.30 -6.06
C ALA A 116 0.71 0.89 -5.11
N PHE A 117 0.86 2.13 -5.60
CA PHE A 117 0.62 3.33 -4.80
C PHE A 117 -0.81 3.40 -4.29
N PHE A 118 -1.80 3.17 -5.16
CA PHE A 118 -3.20 3.16 -4.76
C PHE A 118 -3.53 2.03 -3.78
N ALA A 119 -2.91 0.86 -3.94
CA ALA A 119 -3.05 -0.26 -3.02
C ALA A 119 -2.64 0.11 -1.59
N GLY A 120 -1.52 0.82 -1.44
CA GLY A 120 -1.06 1.28 -0.12
C GLY A 120 -1.77 2.51 0.41
N LEU A 121 -2.18 3.44 -0.45
CA LEU A 121 -2.95 4.63 -0.06
C LEU A 121 -4.28 4.22 0.60
N ASN A 122 -4.93 3.18 0.07
CA ASN A 122 -6.22 2.69 0.57
C ASN A 122 -6.24 1.18 0.75
N VAL A 123 -5.47 0.70 1.74
CA VAL A 123 -5.37 -0.71 2.12
C VAL A 123 -6.73 -1.37 2.31
N ASP A 124 -7.68 -0.69 2.98
CA ASP A 124 -8.97 -1.31 3.31
C ASP A 124 -9.79 -1.61 2.06
N LYS A 125 -9.87 -0.65 1.13
CA LYS A 125 -10.56 -0.85 -0.16
C LYS A 125 -9.82 -1.82 -1.06
N PHE A 126 -8.49 -1.81 -1.03
CA PHE A 126 -7.68 -2.73 -1.81
C PHE A 126 -7.87 -4.18 -1.36
N VAL A 127 -7.84 -4.45 -0.05
CA VAL A 127 -8.09 -5.79 0.51
C VAL A 127 -9.51 -6.26 0.20
N ALA A 128 -10.51 -5.39 0.37
CA ALA A 128 -11.88 -5.71 -0.02
C ALA A 128 -11.96 -6.11 -1.50
N LYS A 129 -11.22 -5.41 -2.37
CA LYS A 129 -11.18 -5.74 -3.80
C LYS A 129 -10.51 -7.08 -4.08
N ILE A 130 -9.45 -7.42 -3.36
CA ILE A 130 -8.80 -8.73 -3.46
C ILE A 130 -9.76 -9.85 -3.05
N GLU A 131 -10.53 -9.67 -1.98
CA GLU A 131 -11.52 -10.66 -1.56
C GLU A 131 -12.64 -10.85 -2.59
N GLU A 132 -13.10 -9.77 -3.23
CA GLU A 132 -14.06 -9.86 -4.35
C GLU A 132 -13.49 -10.66 -5.52
N ILE A 133 -12.25 -10.39 -5.91
CA ILE A 133 -11.55 -11.14 -6.97
C ILE A 133 -11.39 -12.60 -6.55
N GLY A 134 -11.01 -12.85 -5.29
CA GLY A 134 -10.88 -14.18 -4.70
C GLY A 134 -12.18 -14.99 -4.78
N LYS A 135 -13.30 -14.36 -4.44
CA LYS A 135 -14.63 -14.97 -4.54
C LYS A 135 -15.03 -15.22 -5.99
N SER A 136 -14.84 -14.23 -6.86
CA SER A 136 -15.27 -14.32 -8.27
C SER A 136 -14.47 -15.33 -9.09
N LEU A 137 -13.16 -15.45 -8.85
CA LEU A 137 -12.28 -16.30 -9.65
C LEU A 137 -12.07 -17.69 -9.04
N PHE A 138 -12.03 -17.78 -7.71
CA PHE A 138 -11.66 -19.00 -7.00
C PHE A 138 -12.76 -19.54 -6.09
N GLY A 139 -13.91 -18.86 -5.97
CA GLY A 139 -14.99 -19.27 -5.07
C GLY A 139 -14.64 -19.16 -3.59
N ILE A 140 -13.58 -18.41 -3.24
CA ILE A 140 -13.15 -18.24 -1.85
C ILE A 140 -14.08 -17.24 -1.16
N GLU A 141 -14.73 -17.66 -0.08
CA GLU A 141 -15.61 -16.79 0.69
C GLU A 141 -14.85 -15.65 1.37
N LYS A 142 -15.52 -14.48 1.49
CA LYS A 142 -14.98 -13.29 2.14
C LYS A 142 -14.57 -13.57 3.59
N THR A 143 -13.54 -12.87 4.07
CA THR A 143 -13.05 -13.05 5.43
C THR A 143 -14.07 -12.59 6.46
N ARG A 144 -13.91 -13.05 7.72
CA ARG A 144 -14.78 -12.62 8.83
C ARG A 144 -14.77 -11.10 9.02
N ASN A 145 -13.61 -10.46 8.84
CA ASN A 145 -13.45 -9.02 8.98
C ASN A 145 -14.22 -8.25 7.89
N ALA A 146 -14.26 -8.76 6.67
CA ALA A 146 -15.05 -8.16 5.60
C ALA A 146 -16.56 -8.27 5.87
N LYS A 147 -17.04 -9.42 6.33
CA LYS A 147 -18.46 -9.63 6.70
C LYS A 147 -18.92 -8.67 7.81
N LEU A 148 -18.12 -8.56 8.88
CA LEU A 148 -18.34 -7.59 9.96
C LEU A 148 -18.43 -6.13 9.46
N SER A 149 -17.71 -5.79 8.40
CA SER A 149 -17.72 -4.43 7.84
C SER A 149 -18.94 -4.14 6.95
N ASP A 150 -19.60 -5.16 6.41
CA ASP A 150 -20.82 -5.02 5.61
C ASP A 150 -22.06 -4.97 6.52
N ASP A 151 -22.15 -5.80 7.57
CA ASP A 151 -23.24 -5.74 8.58
C ASP A 151 -23.35 -4.35 9.22
N ASN A 152 -22.21 -3.73 9.58
CA ASN A 152 -22.18 -2.38 10.17
C ASN A 152 -22.64 -1.25 9.19
N LYS A 153 -22.75 -1.52 7.89
CA LYS A 153 -23.29 -0.56 6.91
C LYS A 153 -24.80 -0.74 6.72
N GLU A 154 -25.34 -1.94 6.94
CA GLU A 154 -26.78 -2.21 6.84
C GLU A 154 -27.53 -1.65 8.06
N ASP A 155 -26.87 -1.53 9.21
CA ASP A 155 -27.41 -0.95 10.44
C ASP A 155 -27.35 0.61 10.51
N LYS A 156 -26.96 1.30 9.43
CA LYS A 156 -26.85 2.77 9.37
C LYS A 156 -27.71 3.37 8.25
#